data_AF-A0A2E7B5A7-F1
#
_entry.id   AF-A0A2E7B5A7-F1
#
_cell.length_a   1.000
_cell.length_b   1.000
_cell.length_c   1.000
_cell.angle_alpha   90.00
_cell.angle_beta   90.00
_cell.angle_gamma   90.00
#
_symmetry.space_group_name_H-M   'P 1'
#
loop_
_entity.id
_entity.type
_entity.pdbx_description
1 polymer ?
#
loop_
_entity_poly.entity_id
_entity_poly.type
_entity_poly.pdbx_seq_one_letter_code
_entity_poly.pdbx_strand_id
1 'polypeptide(L)'
;MAEQSQTHTTCWNGIDIEIEYYPTRFGGAISHVGVKSINPEGQPLPITSTGYRSHFVPVGTIEANEGDVITQVTAWLDEAAQSPEWQEHLANAAQGDLFR
;
A
#
# COMPACT_ATOMS: atom_id res chain seq x y z
N MET A 1 -14.15 19.70 13.57
CA MET A 1 -13.14 20.04 12.54
C MET A 1 -13.15 18.87 11.58
N ALA A 2 -13.38 19.10 10.28
CA ALA A 2 -13.46 18.00 9.33
C ALA A 2 -12.08 17.34 9.23
N GLU A 3 -11.98 16.07 9.60
CA GLU A 3 -10.82 15.24 9.34
C GLU A 3 -10.70 15.13 7.81
N GLN A 4 -9.86 15.97 7.20
CA GLN A 4 -9.65 15.95 5.75
C GLN A 4 -8.87 14.69 5.40
N SER A 5 -9.57 13.66 4.94
CA SER A 5 -8.95 12.48 4.34
C SER A 5 -8.55 12.79 2.90
N GLN A 6 -7.39 12.32 2.48
CA GLN A 6 -6.90 12.43 1.12
C GLN A 6 -6.92 11.04 0.49
N THR A 7 -7.58 10.90 -0.65
CA THR A 7 -7.58 9.65 -1.42
C THR A 7 -6.78 9.87 -2.69
N HIS A 8 -5.82 8.98 -2.91
CA HIS A 8 -4.92 9.01 -4.04
C HIS A 8 -5.01 7.69 -4.78
N THR A 9 -4.94 7.72 -6.10
CA THR A 9 -4.89 6.51 -6.92
C THR A 9 -3.59 6.51 -7.69
N THR A 10 -2.88 5.39 -7.68
CA THR A 10 -1.64 5.22 -8.43
C THR A 10 -1.56 3.81 -9.02
N CYS A 11 -0.74 3.63 -10.05
CA CYS A 11 -0.48 2.34 -10.64
C CYS A 11 0.90 1.84 -10.16
N TRP A 12 0.92 0.71 -9.44
CA TRP A 12 2.14 0.08 -8.95
C TRP A 12 2.32 -1.29 -9.61
N ASN A 13 3.41 -1.45 -10.36
CA ASN A 13 3.75 -2.69 -11.08
C ASN A 13 2.59 -3.29 -11.92
N GLY A 14 1.75 -2.43 -12.52
CA GLY A 14 0.58 -2.83 -13.30
C GLY A 14 -0.68 -3.12 -12.49
N ILE A 15 -0.67 -2.88 -11.17
CA ILE A 15 -1.81 -3.00 -10.26
C ILE A 15 -2.25 -1.59 -9.88
N ASP A 16 -3.50 -1.24 -10.15
CA ASP A 16 -4.05 0.02 -9.68
C ASP A 16 -4.36 -0.11 -8.18
N ILE A 17 -3.77 0.79 -7.42
CA ILE A 17 -3.94 0.89 -5.98
C ILE A 17 -4.52 2.23 -5.58
N GLU A 18 -5.42 2.19 -4.60
CA GLU A 18 -5.98 3.34 -3.92
C GLU A 18 -5.31 3.48 -2.55
N ILE A 19 -4.90 4.70 -2.24
CA ILE A 19 -4.22 5.09 -1.02
C ILE A 19 -5.10 6.10 -0.31
N GLU A 20 -5.61 5.72 0.85
CA GLU A 20 -6.41 6.59 1.70
C GLU A 20 -5.55 7.08 2.87
N TYR A 21 -5.27 8.38 2.90
CA TYR A 21 -4.53 9.02 3.97
C TYR A 21 -5.43 9.82 4.88
N TYR A 22 -5.32 9.54 6.18
CA TYR A 22 -5.99 10.28 7.23
C TYR A 22 -4.91 10.87 8.15
N PRO A 23 -4.60 12.18 8.06
CA PRO A 23 -3.51 12.79 8.80
C PRO A 23 -3.74 12.72 10.32
N THR A 24 -4.99 12.90 10.77
CA THR A 24 -5.36 12.82 12.18
C THR A 24 -6.51 11.83 12.35
N ARG A 25 -6.25 10.73 13.06
CA ARG A 25 -7.26 9.77 13.55
C ARG A 25 -7.08 9.59 15.05
N PHE A 26 -8.09 9.02 15.72
CA PHE A 26 -8.08 8.75 17.17
C PHE A 26 -7.73 9.99 18.01
N GLY A 27 -8.38 11.12 17.72
CA GLY A 27 -8.16 12.36 18.48
C GLY A 27 -6.86 13.10 18.13
N GLY A 28 -6.21 12.76 17.01
CA GLY A 28 -5.03 13.46 16.50
C GLY A 28 -3.68 12.88 16.92
N ALA A 29 -3.68 11.69 17.52
CA ALA A 29 -2.44 11.03 17.97
C ALA A 29 -1.76 10.18 16.86
N ILE A 30 -2.53 9.70 15.87
CA ILE A 30 -2.06 8.71 14.89
C ILE A 30 -2.58 9.11 13.50
N SER A 31 -1.72 8.98 12.48
CA SER A 31 -2.14 9.02 11.08
C SER A 31 -2.43 7.60 10.58
N HIS A 32 -3.44 7.46 9.73
CA HIS A 32 -3.81 6.19 9.11
C HIS A 32 -3.58 6.25 7.61
N VAL A 33 -2.90 5.23 7.08
CA VAL A 33 -2.68 5.01 5.65
C VAL A 33 -3.36 3.68 5.29
N GLY A 34 -4.44 3.75 4.52
CA GLY A 34 -5.06 2.60 3.89
C GLY A 34 -4.47 2.41 2.49
N VAL A 35 -4.07 1.18 2.15
CA VAL A 35 -3.65 0.81 0.80
C VAL A 35 -4.55 -0.32 0.32
N LYS A 36 -5.23 -0.12 -0.80
CA LYS A 36 -6.17 -1.08 -1.40
C LYS A 36 -5.83 -1.31 -2.87
N SER A 37 -5.77 -2.56 -3.33
CA SER A 37 -5.81 -2.89 -4.76
C SER A 37 -7.24 -2.78 -5.29
N ILE A 38 -7.42 -1.93 -6.29
CA ILE A 38 -8.73 -1.67 -6.91
C ILE A 38 -8.85 -2.34 -8.28
N ASN A 39 -7.73 -2.58 -8.98
CA ASN A 39 -7.75 -3.25 -10.27
C ASN A 39 -6.42 -3.99 -10.53
N PRO A 40 -6.41 -5.34 -10.58
CA PRO A 40 -7.53 -6.22 -10.19
C PRO A 40 -7.91 -6.04 -8.71
N GLU A 41 -9.20 -6.01 -8.40
CA GLU A 41 -9.67 -5.83 -7.02
C GLU A 41 -9.23 -7.03 -6.15
N GLY A 42 -8.66 -6.73 -4.98
CA GLY A 42 -8.19 -7.77 -4.06
C GLY A 42 -6.94 -8.50 -4.53
N GLN A 43 -6.25 -7.95 -5.55
CA GLN A 43 -4.94 -8.46 -5.96
C GLN A 43 -3.97 -8.41 -4.78
N PRO A 44 -3.27 -9.52 -4.47
CA PRO A 44 -2.23 -9.53 -3.45
C PRO A 44 -1.18 -8.47 -3.74
N LEU A 45 -0.73 -7.80 -2.68
CA LEU A 45 0.38 -6.87 -2.69
C LEU A 45 1.51 -7.44 -1.80
N PRO A 46 2.76 -7.02 -1.97
CA PRO A 46 3.87 -7.44 -1.12
C PRO A 46 3.61 -7.24 0.38
N ILE A 47 2.79 -6.24 0.69
CA ILE A 47 2.45 -5.84 2.05
C ILE A 47 1.19 -6.51 2.60
N THR A 48 0.41 -7.20 1.76
CA THR A 48 -0.87 -7.82 2.12
C THR A 48 -1.32 -8.87 1.10
N SER A 49 -1.63 -10.09 1.57
CA SER A 49 -2.13 -11.16 0.70
C SER A 49 -3.56 -10.95 0.20
N THR A 50 -4.34 -10.07 0.82
CA THR A 50 -5.75 -9.81 0.46
C THR A 50 -5.93 -8.57 -0.42
N GLY A 51 -4.84 -7.86 -0.73
CA GLY A 51 -4.89 -6.60 -1.46
C GLY A 51 -5.33 -5.38 -0.64
N TYR A 52 -5.55 -5.53 0.66
CA TYR A 52 -5.84 -4.42 1.56
C TYR A 52 -4.93 -4.41 2.78
N ARG A 53 -4.31 -3.26 3.08
CA ARG A 53 -3.52 -3.04 4.29
C ARG A 53 -3.91 -1.72 4.94
N SER A 54 -4.21 -1.79 6.24
CA SER A 54 -4.33 -0.63 7.11
C SER A 54 -3.01 -0.47 7.86
N HIS A 55 -2.38 0.70 7.73
CA HIS A 55 -1.12 1.02 8.38
C HIS A 55 -1.28 2.28 9.25
N PHE A 56 -0.75 2.25 10.46
CA PHE A 56 -0.85 3.33 11.44
C PHE A 56 0.54 3.87 11.72
N VAL A 57 0.73 5.16 11.50
CA VAL A 57 2.01 5.86 11.73
C VAL A 57 1.80 7.02 12.71
N PRO A 58 2.83 7.43 13.46
CA PRO A 58 2.76 8.63 14.27
C PRO A 58 2.39 9.85 13.43
N VAL A 59 1.61 10.78 14.01
CA VAL A 59 1.22 12.01 13.32
C VAL A 59 2.45 12.80 12.85
N GLY A 60 2.37 13.39 11.66
CA GLY A 60 3.47 14.14 11.08
C GLY A 60 4.58 13.30 10.44
N THR A 61 4.54 11.95 10.49
CA THR A 61 5.58 11.11 9.87
C THR A 61 5.63 11.29 8.35
N ILE A 62 4.47 11.35 7.69
CA ILE A 62 4.39 11.54 6.24
C ILE A 62 4.83 12.97 5.87
N GLU A 63 4.35 13.97 6.61
CA GLU A 63 4.69 15.40 6.39
C GLU A 63 6.18 15.69 6.66
N ALA A 64 6.78 15.02 7.64
CA ALA A 64 8.20 15.20 8.00
C ALA A 64 9.16 14.59 6.98
N ASN A 65 8.72 13.63 6.18
CA ASN A 65 9.55 13.01 5.13
C ASN A 65 9.61 13.83 3.83
N GLU A 66 9.05 15.06 3.82
CA GLU A 66 9.00 15.97 2.66
C GLU A 66 8.42 15.33 1.38
N GLY A 67 7.76 14.18 1.53
CA GLY A 67 7.33 13.30 0.46
C GLY A 67 5.83 13.13 0.42
N ASP A 68 5.31 12.88 -0.78
CA ASP A 68 3.89 12.55 -0.97
C ASP A 68 3.58 11.17 -0.37
N VAL A 69 2.36 10.99 0.15
CA VAL A 69 1.93 9.70 0.71
C VAL A 69 2.04 8.57 -0.32
N ILE A 70 1.86 8.87 -1.61
CA ILE A 70 2.07 7.95 -2.71
C ILE A 70 3.52 7.47 -2.72
N THR A 71 4.49 8.38 -2.66
CA THR A 71 5.92 8.02 -2.66
C THR A 71 6.27 7.13 -1.48
N GLN A 72 5.74 7.42 -0.30
CA GLN A 72 5.98 6.61 0.89
C GLN A 72 5.39 5.20 0.76
N VAL A 73 4.16 5.08 0.26
CA VAL A 73 3.50 3.79 0.03
C VAL A 73 4.20 2.98 -1.06
N THR A 74 4.58 3.62 -2.17
CA THR A 74 5.35 2.99 -3.25
C THR A 74 6.68 2.46 -2.72
N ALA A 75 7.41 3.24 -1.91
CA ALA A 75 8.65 2.79 -1.30
C ALA A 75 8.44 1.56 -0.39
N TRP A 76 7.36 1.52 0.41
CA TRP A 76 7.03 0.33 1.21
C TRP A 76 6.69 -0.89 0.37
N LEU A 77 5.99 -0.69 -0.75
CA LEU A 77 5.68 -1.78 -1.68
C LEU A 77 6.95 -2.31 -2.34
N ASP A 78 7.85 -1.42 -2.79
CA ASP A 78 9.11 -1.80 -3.43
C ASP A 78 10.09 -2.48 -2.46
N GLU A 79 10.14 -2.03 -1.20
CA GLU A 79 10.92 -2.68 -0.15
C GLU A 79 10.36 -4.06 0.18
N ALA A 80 9.05 -4.17 0.41
CA ALA A 80 8.40 -5.45 0.67
C ALA A 80 8.47 -6.39 -0.56
N ALA A 81 8.50 -5.85 -1.77
CA ALA A 81 8.65 -6.64 -2.99
C ALA A 81 10.03 -7.30 -3.12
N GLN A 82 11.06 -6.76 -2.45
CA GLN A 82 12.39 -7.38 -2.39
C GLN A 82 12.47 -8.56 -1.41
N SER A 83 11.42 -8.80 -0.61
CA SER A 83 11.38 -9.94 0.29
C SER A 83 11.43 -11.26 -0.52
N PRO A 84 12.19 -12.27 -0.05
CA PRO A 84 12.26 -13.56 -0.72
C PRO A 84 10.87 -14.21 -0.83
N GLU A 85 10.03 -14.06 0.19
CA GLU A 85 8.65 -14.58 0.21
C GLU A 85 7.81 -14.01 -0.94
N TRP A 86 7.93 -12.71 -1.23
CA TRP A 86 7.21 -12.11 -2.34
C TRP A 86 7.79 -12.52 -3.70
N GLN A 87 9.12 -12.62 -3.81
CA GLN A 87 9.77 -13.11 -5.03
C GLN A 87 9.37 -14.56 -5.33
N GLU A 88 9.27 -15.41 -4.32
CA GLU A 88 8.76 -16.78 -4.45
C GLU A 88 7.28 -16.80 -4.86
N HIS A 89 6.45 -15.91 -4.30
CA HIS A 89 5.05 -15.78 -4.72
C HIS A 89 4.94 -15.38 -6.19
N LEU A 90 5.73 -14.41 -6.65
CA LEU A 90 5.78 -14.00 -8.06
C LEU A 90 6.28 -15.13 -8.96
N ALA A 91 7.32 -15.86 -8.55
CA ALA A 91 7.85 -16.98 -9.30
C ALA A 91 6.83 -18.12 -9.41
N ASN A 92 6.11 -18.45 -8.32
CA ASN A 92 5.04 -19.45 -8.34
C ASN A 92 3.85 -19.00 -9.20
N ALA A 93 3.46 -17.73 -9.12
CA ALA A 93 2.39 -17.16 -9.94
C ALA A 93 2.76 -17.23 -11.44
N ALA A 94 4.03 -16.98 -11.79
CA ALA A 94 4.52 -17.12 -13.16
C ALA A 94 4.65 -18.60 -13.60
N GLN A 95 4.97 -19.51 -12.67
CA GLN A 95 5.14 -20.94 -12.94
C GLN A 95 3.80 -21.71 -13.00
N GLY A 96 2.68 -21.12 -12.55
CA GLY A 96 1.35 -21.72 -12.61
C GLY A 96 0.82 -22.07 -14.01
N ASP A 97 1.53 -21.69 -15.08
CA ASP A 97 1.22 -22.02 -16.48
C ASP A 97 1.95 -23.29 -16.99
N LEU A 98 2.48 -24.15 -16.11
CA LEU A 98 3.28 -25.34 -16.49
C LEU A 98 2.53 -26.69 -16.47
N PHE A 99 1.22 -26.70 -16.20
CA PHE A 99 0.40 -27.91 -16.34
C PHE A 99 -0.91 -27.61 -17.05
N ARG A 100 -0.86 -27.58 -18.39
CA ARG A 100 -2.03 -27.69 -19.28
C ARG A 100 -2.00 -29.01 -20.03
#